data_AF-A0A8T4KW05-F1
#
_entry.id   AF-A0A8T4KW05-F1
#
_cell.length_a   1.000
_cell.length_b   1.000
_cell.length_c   1.000
_cell.angle_alpha   90.00
_cell.angle_beta   90.00
_cell.angle_gamma   90.00
#
_symmetry.space_group_name_H-M   'P 1'
#
loop_
_entity.id
_entity.type
_entity.pdbx_description
1 polymer ?
#
loop_
_entity_poly.entity_id
_entity_poly.type
_entity_poly.pdbx_seq_one_letter_code
_entity_poly.pdbx_strand_id
1 'polypeptide(L)'
;MNKTNFAILLVVSMFAISIFLSNQGWLLKRKFSIIDVHEHLLNRSEIPQIINVMNSLKISKMVLLNSLSDSSVNEENMDDLLRIKEEYPDRFLVFYTLDPNLPDSLEMLNERISQGIDGLKFYHGVIWEKTNEENLSKTLDFWEGKYNITSLYGPINSSQMKEVFKIAGKARLPVIIHVESSTYQLDEFEDVLKEFPNIKFICAHFCTVERNLQVLGNLFDRYPNLYTDISAWQRVGTFATKDTKSFREFILRYQDRIMWGSDIVIGSQDEKQIFNFLKCHLDLLEMKKFYCFLEPSTLLDGLNLPEETLRKIYEENPNKFFS
;
A
#
# COMPACT_ATOMS: atom_id res chain seq x y z
N MET A 1 -44.28 -11.63 -12.88
CA MET A 1 -43.08 -12.28 -12.33
C MET A 1 -43.48 -13.61 -11.72
N ASN A 2 -42.89 -14.74 -12.16
CA ASN A 2 -43.21 -16.06 -11.61
C ASN A 2 -42.67 -16.22 -10.18
N LYS A 3 -43.41 -16.95 -9.32
CA LYS A 3 -43.09 -17.19 -7.90
C LYS A 3 -41.65 -17.70 -7.67
N THR A 4 -41.10 -18.44 -8.63
CA THR A 4 -39.73 -18.95 -8.62
C THR A 4 -38.67 -17.83 -8.68
N ASN A 5 -38.90 -16.78 -9.49
CA ASN A 5 -37.97 -15.65 -9.59
C ASN A 5 -38.01 -14.78 -8.33
N PHE A 6 -39.16 -14.71 -7.65
CA PHE A 6 -39.28 -13.97 -6.39
C PHE A 6 -38.56 -14.70 -5.24
N ALA A 7 -38.66 -16.02 -5.18
CA ALA A 7 -37.95 -16.84 -4.19
C ALA A 7 -36.43 -16.78 -4.36
N ILE A 8 -35.92 -16.81 -5.60
CA ILE A 8 -34.47 -16.66 -5.87
C ILE A 8 -33.97 -15.27 -5.45
N LEU A 9 -34.73 -14.20 -5.76
CA LEU A 9 -34.37 -12.84 -5.37
C LEU A 9 -34.34 -12.67 -3.84
N LEU A 10 -35.28 -13.30 -3.13
CA LEU A 10 -35.36 -13.27 -1.66
C LEU A 10 -34.23 -14.06 -1.01
N VAL A 11 -33.82 -15.20 -1.57
CA VAL A 11 -32.69 -15.99 -1.05
C VAL A 11 -31.37 -15.25 -1.26
N VAL A 12 -31.16 -14.64 -2.44
CA VAL A 12 -29.96 -13.83 -2.72
C VAL A 12 -29.92 -12.61 -1.79
N SER A 13 -31.05 -11.93 -1.57
CA SER A 13 -31.10 -10.78 -0.66
C SER A 13 -30.91 -11.18 0.81
N MET A 14 -31.49 -12.29 1.27
CA MET A 14 -31.27 -12.79 2.64
C MET A 14 -29.83 -13.26 2.87
N PHE A 15 -29.19 -13.86 1.87
CA PHE A 15 -27.77 -14.26 1.97
C PHE A 15 -26.86 -13.03 1.99
N ALA A 16 -27.13 -12.03 1.14
CA ALA A 16 -26.42 -10.75 1.17
C ALA A 16 -26.61 -10.00 2.50
N ILE A 17 -27.83 -10.00 3.06
CA ILE A 17 -28.13 -9.41 4.38
C ILE A 17 -27.43 -10.18 5.50
N SER A 18 -27.40 -11.52 5.46
CA SER A 18 -26.69 -12.32 6.46
C SER A 18 -25.18 -12.09 6.45
N ILE A 19 -24.58 -12.00 5.27
CA ILE A 19 -23.16 -11.65 5.10
C ILE A 19 -22.92 -10.21 5.60
N PHE A 20 -23.79 -9.28 5.24
CA PHE A 20 -23.72 -7.88 5.67
C PHE A 20 -23.81 -7.72 7.19
N LEU A 21 -24.73 -8.43 7.85
CA LEU A 21 -24.88 -8.42 9.32
C LEU A 21 -23.70 -9.11 10.01
N SER A 22 -23.15 -10.20 9.44
CA SER A 22 -21.90 -10.80 9.95
C SER A 22 -20.69 -9.87 9.78
N ASN A 23 -20.68 -9.06 8.72
CA ASN A 23 -19.60 -8.12 8.41
C ASN A 23 -19.55 -6.93 9.39
N GLN A 24 -20.68 -6.52 9.96
CA GLN A 24 -20.72 -5.50 11.02
C GLN A 24 -20.26 -6.06 12.38
N GLY A 25 -20.54 -7.34 12.63
CA GLY A 25 -20.22 -8.00 13.90
C GLY A 25 -18.72 -8.23 14.14
N TRP A 26 -17.90 -8.35 13.09
CA TRP A 26 -16.46 -8.54 13.25
C TRP A 26 -15.72 -7.22 13.54
N LEU A 27 -16.15 -6.10 12.94
CA LEU A 27 -15.57 -4.77 13.21
C LEU A 27 -15.64 -4.44 14.71
N LEU A 28 -16.75 -4.78 15.35
CA LEU A 28 -16.95 -4.61 16.80
C LEU A 28 -16.05 -5.52 17.65
N LYS A 29 -15.65 -6.68 17.14
CA LYS A 29 -14.83 -7.68 17.85
C LYS A 29 -13.32 -7.43 17.77
N ARG A 30 -12.82 -6.67 16.79
CA ARG A 30 -11.38 -6.40 16.67
C ARG A 30 -10.86 -5.67 17.91
N LYS A 31 -9.88 -6.27 18.59
CA LYS A 31 -9.30 -5.82 19.88
C LYS A 31 -8.02 -4.99 19.73
N PHE A 32 -7.49 -4.89 18.52
CA PHE A 32 -6.27 -4.16 18.18
C PHE A 32 -6.58 -3.10 17.12
N SER A 33 -5.75 -2.06 17.09
CA SER A 33 -5.87 -0.97 16.12
C SER A 33 -5.26 -1.37 14.77
N ILE A 34 -5.55 -0.60 13.72
CA ILE A 34 -4.85 -0.70 12.44
C ILE A 34 -3.97 0.53 12.23
N ILE A 35 -2.73 0.29 11.83
CA ILE A 35 -1.84 1.28 11.26
C ILE A 35 -1.78 1.02 9.76
N ASP A 36 -2.36 1.94 9.00
CA ASP A 36 -2.32 1.94 7.54
C ASP A 36 -0.99 2.53 7.07
N VAL A 37 -0.21 1.77 6.30
CA VAL A 37 1.15 2.18 5.90
C VAL A 37 1.23 2.77 4.50
N HIS A 38 0.13 2.89 3.76
CA HIS A 38 0.23 3.18 2.32
C HIS A 38 -1.00 3.86 1.72
N GLU A 39 -1.16 5.18 1.91
CA GLU A 39 -2.24 5.94 1.26
C GLU A 39 -1.74 7.24 0.62
N HIS A 40 -2.33 7.59 -0.52
CA HIS A 40 -2.04 8.83 -1.24
C HIS A 40 -3.14 9.86 -0.98
N LEU A 41 -2.74 11.08 -0.67
CA LEU A 41 -3.68 12.20 -0.51
C LEU A 41 -3.38 13.26 -1.56
N LEU A 42 -4.40 13.72 -2.29
CA LEU A 42 -4.29 14.83 -3.24
C LEU A 42 -4.47 16.17 -2.53
N ASN A 43 -5.56 16.30 -1.77
CA ASN A 43 -6.00 17.59 -1.23
C ASN A 43 -6.29 17.48 0.27
N ARG A 44 -5.88 18.49 1.04
CA ARG A 44 -6.15 18.56 2.49
C ARG A 44 -7.65 18.61 2.84
N SER A 45 -8.51 19.06 1.91
CA SER A 45 -9.97 19.11 2.10
C SER A 45 -10.60 17.76 2.44
N GLU A 46 -9.94 16.65 2.09
CA GLU A 46 -10.45 15.30 2.31
C GLU A 46 -10.25 14.80 3.75
N ILE A 47 -9.46 15.48 4.58
CA ILE A 47 -9.11 15.00 5.92
C ILE A 47 -10.30 14.72 6.84
N PRO A 48 -11.36 15.55 6.89
CA PRO A 48 -12.53 15.24 7.72
C PRO A 48 -13.18 13.90 7.38
N GLN A 49 -13.35 13.58 6.09
CA GLN A 49 -13.92 12.30 5.67
C GLN A 49 -12.96 11.13 5.92
N ILE A 50 -11.65 11.32 5.72
CA ILE A 50 -10.64 10.30 6.01
C ILE A 50 -10.68 9.94 7.50
N ILE A 51 -10.73 10.93 8.39
CA ILE A 51 -10.84 10.71 9.84
C ILE A 51 -12.12 9.92 10.19
N ASN A 52 -13.26 10.24 9.56
CA ASN A 52 -14.51 9.50 9.78
C ASN A 52 -14.38 8.04 9.35
N VAL A 53 -13.79 7.77 8.18
CA VAL A 53 -13.55 6.41 7.70
C VAL A 53 -12.58 5.67 8.61
N MET A 54 -11.46 6.30 8.99
CA MET A 54 -10.48 5.71 9.91
C MET A 54 -11.14 5.30 11.22
N ASN A 55 -11.97 6.18 11.81
CA ASN A 55 -12.70 5.88 13.05
C ASN A 55 -13.67 4.71 12.85
N SER A 56 -14.38 4.66 11.72
CA SER A 56 -15.34 3.61 11.38
C SER A 56 -14.69 2.24 11.17
N LEU A 57 -13.45 2.22 10.67
CA LEU A 57 -12.67 0.99 10.41
C LEU A 57 -11.67 0.65 11.52
N LYS A 58 -11.61 1.46 12.59
CA LYS A 58 -10.62 1.37 13.69
C LYS A 58 -9.16 1.49 13.22
N ILE A 59 -8.92 2.33 12.22
CA ILE A 59 -7.58 2.76 11.80
C ILE A 59 -7.13 3.86 12.74
N SER A 60 -6.13 3.58 13.57
CA SER A 60 -5.59 4.54 14.54
C SER A 60 -4.67 5.53 13.86
N LYS A 61 -3.84 5.05 12.93
CA LYS A 61 -2.81 5.85 12.26
C LYS A 61 -2.72 5.50 10.77
N MET A 62 -2.39 6.48 9.94
CA MET A 62 -2.27 6.32 8.50
C MET A 62 -1.02 7.05 7.99
N VAL A 63 -0.25 6.39 7.15
CA VAL A 63 0.85 7.01 6.41
C VAL A 63 0.26 7.71 5.19
N LEU A 64 0.46 9.01 5.12
CA LEU A 64 0.13 9.83 3.97
C LEU A 64 1.37 10.02 3.09
N LEU A 65 1.19 9.67 1.83
CA LEU A 65 2.15 9.85 0.76
C LEU A 65 1.70 11.03 -0.10
N ASN A 66 2.63 11.88 -0.54
CA ASN A 66 2.31 12.81 -1.61
C ASN A 66 1.96 12.02 -2.86
N SER A 67 0.93 12.47 -3.58
CA SER A 67 0.57 11.86 -4.85
C SER A 67 1.39 12.48 -5.97
N LEU A 68 1.72 11.67 -6.95
CA LEU A 68 2.14 12.17 -8.24
C LEU A 68 0.93 12.85 -8.92
N SER A 69 1.08 14.08 -9.37
CA SER A 69 0.20 14.68 -10.39
C SER A 69 1.06 15.14 -11.55
N ASP A 70 0.60 14.91 -12.77
CA ASP A 70 1.19 15.42 -14.01
C ASP A 70 2.71 15.22 -14.16
N SER A 71 3.17 13.97 -13.99
CA SER A 71 4.51 13.51 -14.41
C SER A 71 5.72 14.17 -13.72
N SER A 72 5.52 14.86 -12.60
CA SER A 72 6.57 15.27 -11.66
C SER A 72 6.28 14.72 -10.26
N VAL A 73 7.34 14.49 -9.49
CA VAL A 73 7.21 14.30 -8.05
C VAL A 73 6.65 15.60 -7.48
N ASN A 74 5.39 15.56 -7.08
CA ASN A 74 4.70 16.78 -6.71
C ASN A 74 5.13 17.21 -5.31
N GLU A 75 5.90 18.30 -5.22
CA GLU A 75 6.13 19.05 -3.98
C GLU A 75 4.87 19.79 -3.53
N GLU A 76 3.93 20.06 -4.45
CA GLU A 76 2.85 21.05 -4.24
C GLU A 76 1.98 20.74 -3.02
N ASN A 77 1.81 19.47 -2.66
CA ASN A 77 1.02 19.10 -1.49
C ASN A 77 1.83 18.62 -0.28
N MET A 78 3.17 18.62 -0.36
CA MET A 78 4.00 18.17 0.75
C MET A 78 3.83 19.07 2.00
N ASP A 79 3.73 20.38 1.79
CA ASP A 79 3.47 21.34 2.87
C ASP A 79 2.10 21.11 3.51
N ASP A 80 1.10 20.73 2.72
CA ASP A 80 -0.23 20.37 3.23
C ASP A 80 -0.17 19.09 4.07
N LEU A 81 0.57 18.07 3.64
CA LEU A 81 0.77 16.85 4.43
C LEU A 81 1.43 17.14 5.77
N LEU A 82 2.47 17.97 5.79
CA LEU A 82 3.14 18.39 7.03
C LEU A 82 2.19 19.15 7.96
N ARG A 83 1.38 20.08 7.43
CA ARG A 83 0.34 20.78 8.23
C ARG A 83 -0.70 19.82 8.79
N ILE A 84 -1.11 18.82 8.01
CA ILE A 84 -2.06 17.78 8.47
C ILE A 84 -1.44 16.99 9.62
N LYS A 85 -0.16 16.62 9.53
CA LYS A 85 0.55 15.97 10.62
C LYS A 85 0.65 16.87 11.85
N GLU A 86 0.93 18.16 11.71
CA GLU A 86 0.96 19.10 12.83
C GLU A 86 -0.41 19.20 13.53
N GLU A 87 -1.51 19.18 12.75
CA GLU A 87 -2.87 19.24 13.29
C GLU A 87 -3.35 17.92 13.92
N TYR A 88 -2.88 16.78 13.40
CA TYR A 88 -3.29 15.45 13.82
C TYR A 88 -2.09 14.49 14.01
N PRO A 89 -1.14 14.82 14.92
CA PRO A 89 0.15 14.11 15.02
C PRO A 89 0.01 12.65 15.47
N ASP A 90 -1.07 12.31 16.17
CA ASP A 90 -1.36 10.93 16.58
C ASP A 90 -2.01 10.09 15.48
N ARG A 91 -2.51 10.73 14.41
CA ARG A 91 -3.30 10.09 13.35
C ARG A 91 -2.53 9.91 12.05
N PHE A 92 -1.59 10.79 11.73
CA PHE A 92 -0.90 10.74 10.45
C PHE A 92 0.62 10.70 10.60
N LEU A 93 1.24 9.90 9.75
CA LEU A 93 2.66 9.96 9.42
C LEU A 93 2.78 10.48 8.00
N VAL A 94 3.86 11.17 7.68
CA VAL A 94 4.06 11.77 6.36
C VAL A 94 5.35 11.26 5.76
N PHE A 95 5.23 10.63 4.60
CA PHE A 95 6.37 10.15 3.83
C PHE A 95 6.57 11.05 2.62
N TYR A 96 7.83 11.44 2.42
CA TYR A 96 8.22 12.35 1.37
C TYR A 96 8.65 11.58 0.12
N THR A 97 7.96 11.79 -0.99
CA THR A 97 8.47 11.38 -2.30
C THR A 97 9.44 12.45 -2.78
N LEU A 98 10.71 12.08 -2.92
CA LEU A 98 11.78 12.92 -3.46
C LEU A 98 12.08 12.47 -4.90
N ASP A 99 12.26 13.42 -5.82
CA ASP A 99 12.98 13.13 -7.07
C ASP A 99 14.50 13.25 -6.81
N PRO A 100 15.25 12.14 -6.77
CA PRO A 100 16.68 12.14 -6.47
C PRO A 100 17.52 12.82 -7.56
N ASN A 101 16.98 13.01 -8.77
CA ASN A 101 17.70 13.57 -9.91
C ASN A 101 17.61 15.10 -9.99
N LEU A 102 16.84 15.74 -9.12
CA LEU A 102 16.86 17.20 -9.03
C LEU A 102 18.24 17.70 -8.56
N PRO A 103 18.75 18.81 -9.11
CA PRO A 103 20.06 19.35 -8.76
C PRO A 103 20.26 19.54 -7.25
N ASP A 104 19.21 20.00 -6.57
CA ASP A 104 19.23 20.33 -5.13
C ASP A 104 18.53 19.26 -4.27
N SER A 105 18.32 18.05 -4.81
CA SER A 105 17.56 16.96 -4.15
C SER A 105 18.06 16.62 -2.74
N LEU A 106 19.37 16.65 -2.50
CA LEU A 106 19.94 16.37 -1.17
C LEU A 106 19.67 17.52 -0.18
N GLU A 107 19.66 18.77 -0.64
CA GLU A 107 19.31 19.93 0.19
C GLU A 107 17.83 19.88 0.56
N MET A 108 16.96 19.66 -0.43
CA MET A 108 15.52 19.48 -0.24
C MET A 108 15.21 18.35 0.76
N LEU A 109 15.90 17.21 0.64
CA LEU A 109 15.75 16.10 1.58
C LEU A 109 16.11 16.52 3.01
N ASN A 110 17.23 17.21 3.21
CA ASN A 110 17.63 17.68 4.55
C ASN A 110 16.64 18.71 5.10
N GLU A 111 16.09 19.59 4.25
CA GLU A 111 15.04 20.52 4.64
C GLU A 111 13.78 19.78 5.11
N ARG A 112 13.28 18.83 4.32
CA ARG A 112 12.10 18.02 4.69
C ARG A 112 12.33 17.18 5.95
N ILE A 113 13.54 16.66 6.15
CA ILE A 113 13.95 16.01 7.42
C ILE A 113 13.82 16.99 8.59
N SER A 114 14.29 18.23 8.43
CA SER A 114 14.20 19.25 9.49
C SER A 114 12.76 19.67 9.82
N GLN A 115 11.85 19.53 8.85
CA GLN A 115 10.41 19.76 9.01
C GLN A 115 9.67 18.55 9.60
N GLY A 116 10.35 17.43 9.80
CA GLY A 116 9.84 16.29 10.55
C GLY A 116 9.04 15.28 9.72
N ILE A 117 9.46 14.98 8.49
CA ILE A 117 8.95 13.80 7.76
C ILE A 117 9.24 12.49 8.52
N ASP A 118 8.42 11.46 8.31
CA ASP A 118 8.52 10.15 8.97
C ASP A 118 9.15 9.07 8.11
N GLY A 119 9.35 9.34 6.82
CA GLY A 119 9.94 8.38 5.90
C GLY A 119 10.03 8.91 4.48
N LEU A 120 10.52 8.06 3.57
CA LEU A 120 10.66 8.37 2.15
C LEU A 120 9.84 7.43 1.29
N LYS A 121 9.37 7.93 0.15
CA LYS A 121 8.66 7.15 -0.87
C LYS A 121 9.40 7.27 -2.20
N PHE A 122 9.54 6.15 -2.93
CA PHE A 122 10.10 6.16 -4.27
C PHE A 122 9.32 5.26 -5.23
N TYR A 123 9.20 5.72 -6.47
CA TYR A 123 8.62 4.98 -7.59
C TYR A 123 9.73 4.49 -8.51
N HIS A 124 10.13 3.22 -8.39
CA HIS A 124 10.95 2.54 -9.39
C HIS A 124 10.11 1.44 -10.05
N GLY A 125 10.28 1.26 -11.37
CA GLY A 125 9.57 0.20 -12.11
C GLY A 125 8.18 0.56 -12.63
N VAL A 126 7.70 1.78 -12.41
CA VAL A 126 6.49 2.31 -13.07
C VAL A 126 6.92 3.10 -14.30
N ILE A 127 6.57 2.61 -15.50
CA ILE A 127 6.77 3.37 -16.75
C ILE A 127 5.81 4.55 -16.75
N TRP A 128 6.37 5.75 -16.89
CA TRP A 128 5.66 6.87 -17.49
C TRP A 128 6.55 7.41 -18.60
N GLU A 129 6.26 7.05 -19.86
CA GLU A 129 6.80 7.83 -20.98
C GLU A 129 6.26 9.27 -20.82
N LYS A 130 7.17 10.25 -20.81
CA LYS A 130 6.78 11.66 -20.92
C LYS A 130 5.89 11.83 -22.16
N THR A 131 4.68 12.35 -21.94
CA THR A 131 3.77 13.08 -22.87
C THR A 131 2.57 12.36 -23.51
N ASN A 132 1.45 13.12 -23.48
CA ASN A 132 0.15 13.03 -24.17
C ASN A 132 -0.94 12.10 -23.60
N GLU A 133 -2.14 12.69 -23.43
CA GLU A 133 -3.40 12.16 -22.87
C GLU A 133 -3.89 10.83 -23.48
N GLU A 134 -3.30 10.38 -24.58
CA GLU A 134 -3.78 9.24 -25.37
C GLU A 134 -3.51 7.86 -24.75
N ASN A 135 -2.73 7.78 -23.66
CA ASN A 135 -2.13 6.52 -23.20
C ASN A 135 -2.64 5.96 -21.86
N LEU A 136 -3.77 6.43 -21.32
CA LEU A 136 -4.39 5.78 -20.16
C LEU A 136 -4.77 4.32 -20.44
N SER A 137 -4.98 3.95 -21.71
CA SER A 137 -5.18 2.56 -22.16
C SER A 137 -3.91 1.71 -22.07
N LYS A 138 -2.71 2.31 -22.15
CA LYS A 138 -1.43 1.60 -22.08
C LYS A 138 -1.01 1.23 -20.66
N THR A 139 -1.58 1.88 -19.64
CA THR A 139 -1.38 1.49 -18.25
C THR A 139 -1.91 0.07 -18.01
N LEU A 140 -3.02 -0.33 -18.66
CA LEU A 140 -3.54 -1.71 -18.63
C LEU A 140 -2.63 -2.71 -19.37
N ASP A 141 -2.07 -2.33 -20.53
CA ASP A 141 -1.13 -3.15 -21.29
C ASP A 141 0.24 -3.34 -20.60
N PHE A 142 0.65 -2.42 -19.72
CA PHE A 142 1.82 -2.57 -18.83
C PHE A 142 1.67 -3.76 -17.86
N TRP A 143 0.50 -3.92 -17.25
CA TRP A 143 0.19 -5.03 -16.33
C TRP A 143 0.15 -6.40 -17.03
N GLU A 144 0.12 -6.41 -18.36
CA GLU A 144 0.22 -7.59 -19.22
C GLU A 144 1.65 -7.83 -19.75
N GLY A 145 2.64 -6.99 -19.42
CA GLY A 145 4.05 -7.19 -19.77
C GLY A 145 4.43 -6.79 -21.20
N LYS A 146 3.71 -5.84 -21.81
CA LYS A 146 3.87 -5.47 -23.23
C LYS A 146 4.87 -4.34 -23.53
N TYR A 147 5.46 -3.67 -22.53
CA TYR A 147 6.35 -2.50 -22.73
C TYR A 147 7.68 -2.56 -21.95
N ASN A 148 8.70 -1.85 -22.46
CA ASN A 148 10.03 -1.74 -21.85
C ASN A 148 10.03 -0.88 -20.59
N ILE A 149 10.44 -1.45 -19.47
CA ILE A 149 10.43 -0.80 -18.15
C ILE A 149 11.54 0.25 -18.04
N THR A 150 11.14 1.52 -17.94
CA THR A 150 11.99 2.64 -17.53
C THR A 150 11.60 3.08 -16.11
N SER A 151 12.59 3.18 -15.22
CA SER A 151 12.41 3.75 -13.89
C SER A 151 12.23 5.27 -13.98
N LEU A 152 11.35 5.85 -13.15
CA LEU A 152 11.16 7.30 -13.07
C LEU A 152 12.49 8.02 -12.76
N TYR A 153 13.37 7.36 -12.01
CA TYR A 153 14.62 7.96 -11.51
C TYR A 153 15.91 7.30 -12.03
N GLY A 154 15.81 6.31 -12.91
CA GLY A 154 16.96 5.46 -13.28
C GLY A 154 17.20 4.31 -12.26
N PRO A 155 18.40 3.72 -12.23
CA PRO A 155 18.70 2.56 -11.37
C PRO A 155 18.49 2.82 -9.87
N ILE A 156 17.90 1.84 -9.17
CA ILE A 156 17.64 1.92 -7.72
C ILE A 156 18.95 2.06 -6.93
N ASN A 157 20.02 1.42 -7.43
CA ASN A 157 21.36 1.45 -6.85
C ASN A 157 22.28 2.51 -7.52
N SER A 158 21.72 3.53 -8.17
CA SER A 158 22.53 4.63 -8.73
C SER A 158 23.32 5.37 -7.64
N SER A 159 24.45 6.00 -8.00
CA SER A 159 25.25 6.76 -7.04
C SER A 159 24.44 7.86 -6.34
N GLN A 160 23.53 8.49 -7.06
CA GLN A 160 22.65 9.54 -6.53
C GLN A 160 21.65 8.96 -5.50
N MET A 161 20.98 7.85 -5.82
CA MET A 161 20.10 7.16 -4.87
C MET A 161 20.84 6.68 -3.63
N LYS A 162 22.09 6.22 -3.78
CA LYS A 162 22.93 5.82 -2.64
C LYS A 162 23.21 6.99 -1.69
N GLU A 163 23.41 8.21 -2.20
CA GLU A 163 23.55 9.39 -1.33
C GLU A 163 22.25 9.71 -0.57
N VAL A 164 21.10 9.59 -1.24
CA VAL A 164 19.78 9.71 -0.59
C VAL A 164 19.62 8.67 0.53
N PHE A 165 19.94 7.40 0.28
CA PHE A 165 19.89 6.34 1.29
C PHE A 165 20.88 6.57 2.44
N LYS A 166 22.09 7.09 2.17
CA LYS A 166 23.02 7.47 3.24
C LYS A 166 22.42 8.52 4.18
N ILE A 167 21.72 9.52 3.64
CA ILE A 167 21.04 10.55 4.45
C ILE A 167 19.87 9.92 5.21
N ALA A 168 19.02 9.16 4.54
CA ALA A 168 17.88 8.46 5.16
C ALA A 168 18.32 7.56 6.32
N GLY A 169 19.38 6.77 6.12
CA GLY A 169 19.94 5.89 7.15
C GLY A 169 20.53 6.63 8.34
N LYS A 170 21.15 7.80 8.13
CA LYS A 170 21.62 8.68 9.23
C LYS A 170 20.45 9.27 10.01
N ALA A 171 19.39 9.68 9.31
CA ALA A 171 18.17 10.22 9.89
C ALA A 171 17.23 9.13 10.46
N ARG A 172 17.56 7.84 10.27
CA ARG A 172 16.74 6.67 10.63
C ARG A 172 15.35 6.68 9.97
N LEU A 173 15.27 7.25 8.77
CA LEU A 173 14.02 7.26 8.01
C LEU A 173 13.79 5.90 7.35
N PRO A 174 12.62 5.26 7.57
CA PRO A 174 12.18 4.16 6.74
C PRO A 174 11.87 4.59 5.31
N VAL A 175 11.83 3.62 4.40
CA VAL A 175 11.58 3.86 2.97
C VAL A 175 10.49 2.93 2.44
N ILE A 176 9.48 3.48 1.78
CA ILE A 176 8.57 2.73 0.91
C ILE A 176 9.08 2.87 -0.53
N ILE A 177 9.22 1.76 -1.24
CA ILE A 177 9.74 1.76 -2.60
C ILE A 177 8.94 0.79 -3.49
N HIS A 178 8.52 1.27 -4.66
CA HIS A 178 8.09 0.38 -5.74
C HIS A 178 9.32 -0.23 -6.39
N VAL A 179 9.24 -1.53 -6.68
CA VAL A 179 10.28 -2.29 -7.38
C VAL A 179 9.57 -3.18 -8.39
N GLU A 180 9.97 -3.15 -9.66
CA GLU A 180 9.45 -4.09 -10.67
C GLU A 180 10.36 -5.32 -10.76
N SER A 181 9.92 -6.36 -10.06
CA SER A 181 10.70 -7.57 -9.79
C SER A 181 10.88 -8.52 -10.97
N SER A 182 10.14 -8.30 -12.06
CA SER A 182 10.31 -9.05 -13.31
C SER A 182 11.55 -8.64 -14.12
N THR A 183 12.40 -7.76 -13.58
CA THR A 183 13.54 -7.14 -14.28
C THR A 183 14.81 -7.05 -13.42
N TYR A 184 15.85 -6.42 -14.00
CA TYR A 184 17.11 -6.07 -13.35
C TYR A 184 16.96 -5.24 -12.07
N GLN A 185 15.81 -4.58 -11.86
CA GLN A 185 15.56 -3.77 -10.67
C GLN A 185 15.56 -4.58 -9.37
N LEU A 186 15.23 -5.88 -9.44
CA LEU A 186 15.31 -6.70 -8.22
C LEU A 186 16.76 -6.84 -7.75
N ASP A 187 17.70 -7.07 -8.67
CA ASP A 187 19.13 -7.15 -8.36
C ASP A 187 19.65 -5.80 -7.83
N GLU A 188 19.25 -4.69 -8.45
CA GLU A 188 19.60 -3.34 -7.97
C GLU A 188 19.06 -3.08 -6.56
N PHE A 189 17.82 -3.49 -6.28
CA PHE A 189 17.22 -3.34 -4.96
C PHE A 189 17.91 -4.23 -3.93
N GLU A 190 18.27 -5.46 -4.28
CA GLU A 190 19.05 -6.34 -3.42
C GLU A 190 20.41 -5.74 -3.05
N ASP A 191 21.09 -5.04 -3.96
CA ASP A 191 22.32 -4.32 -3.65
C ASP A 191 22.10 -3.21 -2.62
N VAL A 192 20.98 -2.47 -2.74
CA VAL A 192 20.59 -1.45 -1.74
C VAL A 192 20.28 -2.09 -0.40
N LEU A 193 19.55 -3.20 -0.35
CA LEU A 193 19.25 -3.90 0.90
C LEU A 193 20.51 -4.39 1.62
N LYS A 194 21.51 -4.87 0.86
CA LYS A 194 22.83 -5.28 1.39
C LYS A 194 23.65 -4.10 1.89
N GLU A 195 23.68 -3.00 1.15
CA GLU A 195 24.51 -1.83 1.45
C GLU A 195 23.95 -0.99 2.60
N PHE A 196 22.63 -0.95 2.77
CA PHE A 196 21.93 -0.16 3.77
C PHE A 196 21.10 -1.01 4.75
N PRO A 197 21.73 -1.93 5.52
CA PRO A 197 21.01 -2.82 6.45
C PRO A 197 20.39 -2.07 7.63
N ASN A 198 20.77 -0.81 7.85
CA ASN A 198 20.22 0.06 8.90
C ASN A 198 18.92 0.77 8.50
N ILE A 199 18.53 0.72 7.23
CA ILE A 199 17.27 1.29 6.75
C ILE A 199 16.24 0.17 6.68
N LYS A 200 15.05 0.40 7.23
CA LYS A 200 13.91 -0.49 7.05
C LYS A 200 13.18 -0.11 5.77
N PHE A 201 12.95 -1.09 4.90
CA PHE A 201 12.28 -0.88 3.61
C PHE A 201 10.92 -1.56 3.60
N ILE A 202 9.90 -0.89 3.06
CA ILE A 202 8.68 -1.52 2.55
C ILE A 202 8.83 -1.58 1.04
N CYS A 203 8.93 -2.78 0.52
CA CYS A 203 8.86 -3.01 -0.91
C CYS A 203 7.38 -3.24 -1.25
N ALA A 204 6.78 -2.22 -1.87
CA ALA A 204 5.33 -2.09 -1.99
C ALA A 204 4.70 -3.28 -2.73
N HIS A 205 3.47 -3.64 -2.35
CA HIS A 205 2.61 -4.61 -3.05
C HIS A 205 3.29 -5.96 -3.29
N PHE A 206 3.75 -6.63 -2.23
CA PHE A 206 4.46 -7.91 -2.34
C PHE A 206 5.69 -7.85 -3.26
N CYS A 207 6.37 -6.70 -3.35
CA CYS A 207 7.46 -6.47 -4.29
C CYS A 207 7.12 -6.82 -5.74
N THR A 208 5.85 -6.70 -6.15
CA THR A 208 5.40 -7.01 -7.51
C THR A 208 5.65 -8.48 -7.96
N VAL A 209 5.91 -9.41 -7.02
CA VAL A 209 6.13 -10.84 -7.30
C VAL A 209 4.92 -11.72 -6.95
N GLU A 210 3.71 -11.20 -7.05
CA GLU A 210 2.46 -11.90 -6.65
C GLU A 210 2.26 -13.23 -7.41
N ARG A 211 2.87 -13.34 -8.60
CA ARG A 211 2.87 -14.56 -9.43
C ARG A 211 3.87 -15.62 -8.98
N ASN A 212 4.87 -15.25 -8.15
CA ASN A 212 5.90 -16.15 -7.64
C ASN A 212 6.37 -15.73 -6.24
N LEU A 213 5.56 -16.06 -5.23
CA LEU A 213 5.80 -15.73 -3.82
C LEU A 213 7.13 -16.27 -3.27
N GLN A 214 7.72 -17.30 -3.88
CA GLN A 214 9.03 -17.83 -3.47
C GLN A 214 10.13 -16.78 -3.58
N VAL A 215 10.03 -15.86 -4.56
CA VAL A 215 11.00 -14.76 -4.71
C VAL A 215 10.97 -13.86 -3.48
N LEU A 216 9.79 -13.42 -3.03
CA LEU A 216 9.66 -12.59 -1.84
C LEU A 216 10.08 -13.34 -0.57
N GLY A 217 9.75 -14.63 -0.46
CA GLY A 217 10.20 -15.46 0.66
C GLY A 217 11.73 -15.50 0.76
N ASN A 218 12.43 -15.70 -0.36
CA ASN A 218 13.89 -15.68 -0.42
C ASN A 218 14.49 -14.31 -0.08
N LEU A 219 13.80 -13.21 -0.42
CA LEU A 219 14.22 -11.86 -0.02
C LEU A 219 14.06 -11.67 1.49
N PHE A 220 12.93 -12.07 2.06
CA PHE A 220 12.70 -11.99 3.51
C PHE A 220 13.70 -12.82 4.32
N ASP A 221 14.06 -14.01 3.84
CA ASP A 221 15.05 -14.88 4.48
C ASP A 221 16.46 -14.27 4.48
N ARG A 222 16.81 -13.48 3.45
CA ARG A 222 18.14 -12.87 3.29
C ARG A 222 18.28 -11.49 3.94
N TYR A 223 17.23 -10.67 3.90
CA TYR A 223 17.31 -9.24 4.25
C TYR A 223 16.39 -8.91 5.42
N PRO A 224 16.82 -8.97 6.69
CA PRO A 224 15.96 -8.79 7.85
C PRO A 224 15.33 -7.39 7.98
N ASN A 225 15.86 -6.40 7.24
CA ASN A 225 15.37 -5.03 7.18
C ASN A 225 14.27 -4.80 6.12
N LEU A 226 13.90 -5.82 5.33
CA LEU A 226 12.86 -5.72 4.31
C LEU A 226 11.46 -6.02 4.87
N TYR A 227 10.45 -5.32 4.41
CA TYR A 227 9.03 -5.56 4.69
C TYR A 227 8.26 -5.41 3.38
N THR A 228 6.98 -5.79 3.40
CA THR A 228 6.05 -5.49 2.31
C THR A 228 4.70 -5.07 2.87
N ASP A 229 3.84 -4.53 2.02
CA ASP A 229 2.44 -4.28 2.31
C ASP A 229 1.53 -5.12 1.41
N ILE A 230 0.26 -5.24 1.79
CA ILE A 230 -0.79 -5.95 1.03
C ILE A 230 -1.50 -5.08 -0.02
N SER A 231 -1.05 -3.83 -0.21
CA SER A 231 -1.80 -2.83 -0.97
C SER A 231 -1.81 -3.11 -2.48
N ALA A 232 -2.52 -2.27 -3.25
CA ALA A 232 -2.80 -2.45 -4.68
C ALA A 232 -3.71 -3.66 -4.99
N TRP A 233 -5.01 -3.46 -4.85
CA TRP A 233 -6.04 -4.49 -5.08
C TRP A 233 -5.89 -5.26 -6.39
N GLN A 234 -5.72 -4.55 -7.52
CA GLN A 234 -5.64 -5.14 -8.86
C GLN A 234 -4.41 -6.05 -9.04
N ARG A 235 -3.47 -5.99 -8.09
CA ARG A 235 -2.37 -6.93 -7.95
C ARG A 235 -2.66 -7.91 -6.81
N VAL A 236 -2.25 -7.56 -5.59
CA VAL A 236 -2.21 -8.47 -4.44
C VAL A 236 -3.60 -9.03 -4.16
N GLY A 237 -4.64 -8.19 -4.14
CA GLY A 237 -6.02 -8.63 -3.92
C GLY A 237 -6.53 -9.61 -4.97
N THR A 238 -6.37 -9.29 -6.25
CA THR A 238 -6.80 -10.15 -7.36
C THR A 238 -6.03 -11.48 -7.40
N PHE A 239 -4.73 -11.51 -7.11
CA PHE A 239 -3.97 -12.76 -7.06
C PHE A 239 -4.29 -13.58 -5.80
N ALA A 240 -4.41 -12.94 -4.64
CA ALA A 240 -4.72 -13.60 -3.38
C ALA A 240 -6.13 -14.23 -3.36
N THR A 241 -7.11 -13.62 -4.03
CA THR A 241 -8.46 -14.19 -4.16
C THR A 241 -8.52 -15.35 -5.16
N LYS A 242 -7.58 -15.43 -6.11
CA LYS A 242 -7.48 -16.54 -7.09
C LYS A 242 -6.66 -17.72 -6.56
N ASP A 243 -5.59 -17.46 -5.81
CA ASP A 243 -4.74 -18.48 -5.17
C ASP A 243 -4.67 -18.27 -3.64
N THR A 244 -5.83 -18.34 -3.01
CA THR A 244 -6.01 -18.11 -1.56
C THR A 244 -5.15 -19.04 -0.71
N LYS A 245 -4.93 -20.29 -1.16
CA LYS A 245 -4.15 -21.26 -0.38
C LYS A 245 -2.68 -20.83 -0.30
N SER A 246 -2.04 -20.58 -1.43
CA SER A 246 -0.62 -20.20 -1.46
C SER A 246 -0.37 -18.86 -0.76
N PHE A 247 -1.24 -17.86 -1.00
CA PHE A 247 -1.15 -16.58 -0.31
C PHE A 247 -1.32 -16.70 1.20
N ARG A 248 -2.31 -17.47 1.66
CA ARG A 248 -2.51 -17.71 3.09
C ARG A 248 -1.29 -18.39 3.72
N GLU A 249 -0.79 -19.46 3.11
CA GLU A 249 0.40 -20.18 3.63
C GLU A 249 1.63 -19.27 3.67
N PHE A 250 1.83 -18.45 2.63
CA PHE A 250 2.91 -17.47 2.58
C PHE A 250 2.81 -16.42 3.69
N ILE A 251 1.63 -15.80 3.85
CA ILE A 251 1.41 -14.77 4.88
C ILE A 251 1.61 -15.36 6.27
N LEU A 252 1.12 -16.57 6.55
CA LEU A 252 1.33 -17.23 7.85
C LEU A 252 2.82 -17.48 8.13
N ARG A 253 3.60 -17.86 7.11
CA ARG A 253 5.04 -18.11 7.23
C ARG A 253 5.83 -16.82 7.47
N TYR A 254 5.48 -15.73 6.79
CA TYR A 254 6.23 -14.47 6.81
C TYR A 254 5.49 -13.33 7.54
N GLN A 255 4.56 -13.67 8.45
CA GLN A 255 3.65 -12.74 9.13
C GLN A 255 4.34 -11.60 9.88
N ASP A 256 5.62 -11.70 10.24
CA ASP A 256 6.39 -10.66 10.93
C ASP A 256 6.99 -9.61 9.97
N ARG A 257 6.73 -9.72 8.66
CA ARG A 257 7.34 -8.92 7.59
C ARG A 257 6.32 -8.24 6.67
N ILE A 258 5.03 -8.37 6.98
CA ILE A 258 3.92 -7.93 6.14
C ILE A 258 3.09 -6.91 6.92
N MET A 259 2.74 -5.79 6.28
CA MET A 259 1.92 -4.72 6.86
C MET A 259 0.65 -4.49 6.03
N TRP A 260 -0.31 -3.79 6.61
CA TRP A 260 -1.55 -3.44 5.92
C TRP A 260 -1.52 -2.02 5.35
N GLY A 261 -2.03 -1.88 4.14
CA GLY A 261 -2.37 -0.61 3.47
C GLY A 261 -3.19 -0.91 2.23
N SER A 262 -3.79 0.09 1.59
CA SER A 262 -4.65 -0.12 0.43
C SER A 262 -4.15 0.50 -0.87
N ASP A 263 -3.31 1.54 -0.77
CA ASP A 263 -2.82 2.32 -1.91
C ASP A 263 -3.97 3.02 -2.66
N ILE A 264 -4.93 3.58 -1.92
CA ILE A 264 -5.94 4.47 -2.48
C ILE A 264 -5.33 5.86 -2.70
N VAL A 265 -5.65 6.46 -3.84
CA VAL A 265 -5.41 7.88 -4.12
C VAL A 265 -6.67 8.67 -3.79
N ILE A 266 -6.64 9.40 -2.68
CA ILE A 266 -7.79 10.11 -2.11
C ILE A 266 -7.78 11.57 -2.58
N GLY A 267 -8.82 11.99 -3.29
CA GLY A 267 -8.94 13.40 -3.70
C GLY A 267 -10.28 13.82 -4.33
N SER A 268 -11.12 12.87 -4.73
CA SER A 268 -12.46 13.17 -5.26
C SER A 268 -13.54 12.16 -4.87
N GLN A 269 -13.14 11.12 -4.11
CA GLN A 269 -14.01 10.07 -3.63
C GLN A 269 -14.80 10.55 -2.41
N ASP A 270 -16.06 10.11 -2.30
CA ASP A 270 -16.84 10.33 -1.08
C ASP A 270 -16.43 9.38 0.06
N GLU A 271 -16.86 9.70 1.28
CA GLU A 271 -16.60 8.91 2.49
C GLU A 271 -16.95 7.42 2.32
N LYS A 272 -18.04 7.11 1.61
CA LYS A 272 -18.51 5.73 1.40
C LYS A 272 -17.60 4.99 0.42
N GLN A 273 -17.12 5.65 -0.63
CA GLN A 273 -16.17 5.08 -1.59
C GLN A 273 -14.84 4.76 -0.90
N ILE A 274 -14.30 5.69 -0.11
CA ILE A 274 -13.07 5.47 0.67
C ILE A 274 -13.26 4.30 1.63
N PHE A 275 -14.35 4.31 2.43
CA PHE A 275 -14.67 3.23 3.35
C PHE A 275 -14.71 1.86 2.67
N ASN A 276 -15.41 1.75 1.54
CA ASN A 276 -15.56 0.48 0.84
C ASN A 276 -14.26 0.00 0.20
N PHE A 277 -13.40 0.91 -0.26
CA PHE A 277 -12.08 0.57 -0.81
C PHE A 277 -11.16 -0.03 0.26
N LEU A 278 -11.04 0.65 1.41
CA LEU A 278 -10.27 0.14 2.55
C LEU A 278 -10.86 -1.18 3.07
N LYS A 279 -12.19 -1.26 3.15
CA LYS A 279 -12.88 -2.48 3.59
C LYS A 279 -12.58 -3.69 2.72
N CYS A 280 -12.42 -3.54 1.40
CA CYS A 280 -12.03 -4.66 0.54
C CYS A 280 -10.72 -5.32 1.01
N HIS A 281 -9.72 -4.51 1.33
CA HIS A 281 -8.40 -4.99 1.77
C HIS A 281 -8.46 -5.61 3.17
N LEU A 282 -9.35 -5.13 4.04
CA LEU A 282 -9.61 -5.75 5.34
C LEU A 282 -10.31 -7.11 5.17
N ASP A 283 -11.40 -7.15 4.41
CA ASP A 283 -12.18 -8.36 4.18
C ASP A 283 -11.33 -9.45 3.50
N LEU A 284 -10.40 -9.08 2.63
CA LEU A 284 -9.44 -10.00 2.03
C LEU A 284 -8.66 -10.80 3.08
N LEU A 285 -8.22 -10.14 4.16
CA LEU A 285 -7.42 -10.80 5.20
C LEU A 285 -8.30 -11.55 6.20
N GLU A 286 -9.46 -11.01 6.54
CA GLU A 286 -10.26 -11.46 7.68
C GLU A 286 -11.35 -12.46 7.33
N MET A 287 -11.93 -12.35 6.14
CA MET A 287 -13.11 -13.13 5.77
C MET A 287 -12.71 -14.42 5.05
N LYS A 288 -13.58 -15.44 5.13
CA LYS A 288 -13.49 -16.63 4.28
C LYS A 288 -14.04 -16.37 2.87
N LYS A 289 -15.11 -15.60 2.79
CA LYS A 289 -15.79 -15.18 1.56
C LYS A 289 -16.33 -13.77 1.75
N PHE A 290 -16.29 -12.93 0.72
CA PHE A 290 -16.76 -11.55 0.80
C PHE A 290 -17.08 -10.96 -0.58
N TYR A 291 -17.82 -9.86 -0.61
CA TYR A 291 -17.98 -9.02 -1.79
C TYR A 291 -17.09 -7.80 -1.65
N CYS A 292 -16.37 -7.45 -2.72
CA CYS A 292 -15.55 -6.24 -2.75
C CYS A 292 -16.18 -5.21 -3.68
N PHE A 293 -16.16 -3.94 -3.26
CA PHE A 293 -16.56 -2.80 -4.06
C PHE A 293 -15.81 -2.69 -5.40
N LEU A 294 -14.55 -3.13 -5.46
CA LEU A 294 -13.72 -3.15 -6.67
C LEU A 294 -14.05 -4.32 -7.61
N GLU A 295 -14.74 -5.35 -7.12
CA GLU A 295 -15.20 -6.51 -7.90
C GLU A 295 -16.65 -6.88 -7.52
N PRO A 296 -17.62 -5.97 -7.73
CA PRO A 296 -18.93 -6.01 -7.07
C PRO A 296 -19.81 -7.19 -7.50
N SER A 297 -19.49 -7.81 -8.64
CA SER A 297 -20.27 -8.91 -9.23
C SER A 297 -19.75 -10.30 -8.83
N THR A 298 -18.68 -10.38 -8.05
CA THR A 298 -18.00 -11.64 -7.73
C THR A 298 -17.97 -11.87 -6.23
N LEU A 299 -18.38 -13.07 -5.80
CA LEU A 299 -18.14 -13.52 -4.43
C LEU A 299 -16.71 -14.07 -4.36
N LEU A 300 -15.82 -13.37 -3.66
CA LEU A 300 -14.39 -13.66 -3.60
C LEU A 300 -14.03 -14.58 -2.45
N ASP A 301 -12.95 -15.35 -2.60
CA ASP A 301 -12.28 -16.06 -1.51
C ASP A 301 -11.37 -15.12 -0.72
N GLY A 302 -11.56 -15.08 0.59
CA GLY A 302 -10.68 -14.36 1.51
C GLY A 302 -9.76 -15.30 2.25
N LEU A 303 -8.68 -14.74 2.79
CA LEU A 303 -7.59 -15.49 3.41
C LEU A 303 -7.98 -16.05 4.78
N ASN A 304 -8.98 -15.48 5.48
CA ASN A 304 -9.46 -15.92 6.79
C ASN A 304 -8.35 -16.10 7.85
N LEU A 305 -7.43 -15.12 7.93
CA LEU A 305 -6.22 -15.17 8.77
C LEU A 305 -6.57 -15.27 10.27
N PRO A 306 -5.79 -16.00 11.07
CA PRO A 306 -5.96 -16.04 12.52
C PRO A 306 -5.77 -14.65 13.16
N GLU A 307 -6.43 -14.42 14.30
CA GLU A 307 -6.38 -13.14 15.03
C GLU A 307 -4.93 -12.71 15.35
N GLU A 308 -4.06 -13.64 15.74
CA GLU A 308 -2.65 -13.35 16.03
C GLU A 308 -1.88 -12.84 14.81
N THR A 309 -2.14 -13.41 13.63
CA THR A 309 -1.51 -12.96 12.38
C THR A 309 -2.03 -11.58 11.97
N LEU A 310 -3.34 -11.35 12.10
CA LEU A 310 -3.94 -10.04 11.83
C LEU A 310 -3.37 -8.96 12.76
N ARG A 311 -3.18 -9.25 14.05
CA ARG A 311 -2.59 -8.33 15.02
C ARG A 311 -1.17 -7.92 14.63
N LYS A 312 -0.36 -8.85 14.13
CA LYS A 312 0.97 -8.55 13.60
C LYS A 312 0.92 -7.61 12.41
N ILE A 313 0.09 -7.95 11.42
CA ILE A 313 -0.01 -7.20 10.17
C ILE A 313 -0.56 -5.78 10.40
N TYR A 314 -1.54 -5.63 11.30
CA TYR A 314 -2.22 -4.35 11.53
C TYR A 314 -1.50 -3.45 12.53
N GLU A 315 -0.80 -3.99 13.53
CA GLU A 315 -0.33 -3.21 14.68
C GLU A 315 1.12 -3.50 15.06
N GLU A 316 1.50 -4.76 15.31
CA GLU A 316 2.84 -5.05 15.84
C GLU A 316 3.96 -4.75 14.83
N ASN A 317 3.78 -5.15 13.56
CA ASN A 317 4.79 -4.92 12.53
C ASN A 317 4.95 -3.43 12.23
N PRO A 318 3.87 -2.63 11.99
CA PRO A 318 4.01 -1.19 11.81
C PRO A 318 4.64 -0.50 13.02
N ASN A 319 4.24 -0.86 14.25
CA ASN A 319 4.85 -0.29 15.47
C ASN A 319 6.35 -0.58 15.54
N LYS A 320 6.76 -1.81 15.24
CA LYS A 320 8.19 -2.18 15.16
C LYS A 320 8.90 -1.49 14.01
N PHE A 321 8.21 -1.22 12.91
CA PHE A 321 8.78 -0.56 11.74
C PHE A 321 9.06 0.92 12.02
N PHE A 322 8.11 1.63 12.64
CA PHE A 322 8.24 3.06 12.97
C PHE A 322 8.97 3.36 14.30
N SER A 323 9.30 2.35 15.11
CA SER A 323 10.07 2.49 16.36
C SER A 323 11.57 2.69 16.17
#